data_AF-A0A1A9QEK2-F1
#
_entry.id   AF-A0A1A9QEK2-F1
#
_cell.length_a   1.000
_cell.length_b   1.000
_cell.length_c   1.000
_cell.angle_alpha   90.00
_cell.angle_beta   90.00
_cell.angle_gamma   90.00
#
_symmetry.space_group_name_H-M   'P 1'
#
loop_
_entity.id
_entity.type
_entity.pdbx_description
1 polymer ?
#
loop_
_entity_poly.entity_id
_entity_poly.type
_entity_poly.pdbx_seq_one_letter_code
_entity_poly.pdbx_strand_id
1 'polypeptide(L)'
;MLTKVLIGVGGTGVVIGIGAGSLIYLNQESTIKALTDIHAKGKTFLNKSNKSNGTWTVGWGHYKTDNTPKGKEKGKDEWKLDDWDTKNATDAVPDSFVSACESKFNSPAKDQNDTRYTNFIRWCSR
;
A
#
# COMPACT_ATOMS: atom_id res chain seq x y z
N MET A 1 1.45 61.23 -22.13
CA MET A 1 1.80 60.50 -20.89
C MET A 1 2.40 59.16 -21.30
N LEU A 2 3.71 58.98 -21.08
CA LEU A 2 4.48 57.79 -21.41
C LEU A 2 4.48 56.85 -20.19
N THR A 3 3.73 55.76 -20.24
CA THR A 3 3.77 54.74 -19.18
C THR A 3 4.90 53.75 -19.49
N LYS A 4 6.00 53.83 -18.75
CA LYS A 4 7.11 52.89 -18.83
C LYS A 4 6.71 51.58 -18.14
N VAL A 5 6.53 50.51 -18.89
CA VAL A 5 6.49 49.14 -18.36
C VAL A 5 7.89 48.56 -18.53
N LEU A 6 8.58 48.32 -17.41
CA LEU A 6 9.86 47.63 -17.38
C LEU A 6 9.64 46.14 -17.63
N ILE A 7 9.93 45.70 -18.85
CA ILE A 7 10.09 44.30 -19.20
C ILE A 7 11.52 43.91 -18.81
N GLY A 8 11.68 43.24 -17.67
CA GLY A 8 12.93 42.56 -17.33
C GLY A 8 12.99 41.23 -18.10
N VAL A 9 13.55 41.24 -19.32
CA VAL A 9 13.94 40.02 -20.03
C VAL A 9 15.35 39.66 -19.59
N GLY A 10 15.47 38.64 -18.75
CA GLY A 10 16.69 37.88 -18.51
C GLY A 10 16.36 36.39 -18.51
N GLY A 11 16.54 35.74 -19.66
CA GLY A 11 16.74 34.29 -19.78
C GLY A 11 15.51 33.36 -19.68
N THR A 12 15.10 32.81 -20.84
CA THR A 12 14.10 31.73 -21.08
C THR A 12 12.70 31.96 -20.52
N GLY A 13 11.82 32.51 -21.37
CA GLY A 13 10.43 32.81 -21.03
C GLY A 13 9.51 31.58 -20.97
N VAL A 14 8.56 31.62 -20.04
CA VAL A 14 7.27 30.91 -20.12
C VAL A 14 6.19 31.98 -20.13
N VAL A 15 5.35 31.94 -21.16
CA VAL A 15 4.16 32.78 -21.30
C VAL A 15 3.05 32.08 -20.51
N ILE A 16 2.56 32.66 -19.41
CA ILE A 16 1.36 32.15 -18.74
C ILE A 16 0.14 32.66 -19.53
N GLY A 17 -0.24 31.91 -20.57
CA GLY A 17 -1.58 31.98 -21.11
C GLY A 17 -2.54 31.35 -20.10
N ILE A 18 -3.55 32.09 -19.64
CA ILE A 18 -4.62 31.53 -18.82
C ILE A 18 -5.52 30.72 -19.75
N GLY A 19 -5.25 29.42 -19.85
CA GLY A 19 -6.03 28.48 -20.64
C GLY A 19 -5.46 27.07 -20.58
N ALA A 20 -6.32 26.09 -20.35
CA ALA A 20 -6.08 24.64 -20.26
C ALA A 20 -5.39 24.14 -18.96
N GLY A 21 -6.23 23.53 -18.11
CA GLY A 21 -5.92 22.34 -17.32
C GLY A 21 -4.60 22.31 -16.58
N SER A 22 -4.64 22.66 -15.30
CA SER A 22 -3.59 22.31 -14.33
C SER A 22 -3.35 20.80 -14.37
N LEU A 23 -2.34 20.33 -15.10
CA LEU A 23 -1.75 19.01 -14.85
C LEU A 23 -0.76 19.15 -13.68
N ILE A 24 -1.30 19.48 -12.51
CA ILE A 24 -0.67 19.06 -11.27
C ILE A 24 -0.97 17.56 -11.21
N TYR A 25 -0.09 16.75 -11.78
CA TYR A 25 -0.11 15.30 -11.57
C TYR A 25 0.20 15.08 -10.09
N LEU A 26 -0.86 15.01 -9.30
CA LEU A 26 -0.77 14.81 -7.86
C LEU A 26 -0.10 13.45 -7.64
N ASN A 27 1.08 13.46 -7.00
CA ASN A 27 1.60 12.33 -6.22
C ASN A 27 0.69 12.08 -5.00
N GLN A 28 -0.62 11.95 -5.21
CA GLN A 28 -1.56 11.66 -4.14
C GLN A 28 -1.54 10.15 -3.93
N GLU A 29 -0.75 9.71 -2.94
CA GLU A 29 -0.87 8.34 -2.45
C GLU A 29 -2.33 8.06 -2.11
N SER A 30 -2.86 6.97 -2.65
CA SER A 30 -4.22 6.51 -2.36
C SER A 30 -4.17 5.45 -1.27
N THR A 31 -5.24 5.28 -0.50
CA THR A 31 -5.26 4.18 0.48
C THR A 31 -5.36 2.83 -0.23
N ILE A 32 -4.81 1.78 0.38
CA ILE A 32 -4.94 0.41 -0.13
C ILE A 32 -6.42 0.02 -0.33
N LYS A 33 -7.30 0.46 0.57
CA LYS A 33 -8.75 0.36 0.40
C LYS A 33 -9.21 0.96 -0.94
N ALA A 34 -8.91 2.24 -1.18
CA ALA A 34 -9.35 2.94 -2.39
C ALA A 34 -8.82 2.28 -3.66
N LEU A 35 -7.55 1.86 -3.66
CA LEU A 35 -6.94 1.15 -4.79
C LEU A 35 -7.63 -0.18 -5.06
N THR A 36 -8.10 -0.88 -4.03
CA THR A 36 -8.77 -2.18 -4.24
C THR A 36 -10.18 -2.03 -4.74
N ASP A 37 -10.94 -1.05 -4.23
CA ASP A 37 -12.27 -0.74 -4.74
C ASP A 37 -12.24 -0.49 -6.27
N ILE A 38 -11.10 0.00 -6.78
CA ILE A 38 -10.86 0.26 -8.21
C ILE A 38 -10.30 -0.97 -8.93
N HIS A 39 -9.22 -1.58 -8.43
CA HIS A 39 -8.37 -2.51 -9.18
C HIS A 39 -8.51 -4.00 -8.82
N ALA A 40 -9.10 -4.34 -7.67
CA ALA A 40 -9.25 -5.73 -7.23
C ALA A 40 -10.73 -6.12 -7.08
N LYS A 41 -11.52 -5.77 -8.11
CA LYS A 41 -12.93 -6.19 -8.23
C LYS A 41 -13.03 -7.71 -8.19
N GLY A 42 -13.85 -8.23 -7.27
CA GLY A 42 -14.03 -9.66 -7.06
C GLY A 42 -13.14 -10.27 -5.97
N LYS A 43 -12.16 -9.52 -5.43
CA LYS A 43 -11.44 -9.94 -4.22
C LYS A 43 -12.18 -9.49 -2.97
N THR A 44 -12.26 -10.37 -1.98
CA THR A 44 -12.84 -10.06 -0.67
C THR A 44 -11.73 -9.90 0.36
N PHE A 45 -11.75 -8.78 1.07
CA PHE A 45 -10.81 -8.57 2.15
C PHE A 45 -11.14 -9.39 3.39
N LEU A 46 -10.09 -9.91 3.98
CA LEU A 46 -10.17 -10.61 5.24
C LEU A 46 -10.11 -9.59 6.37
N ASN A 47 -11.10 -9.65 7.27
CA ASN A 47 -11.17 -8.87 8.50
C ASN A 47 -11.27 -9.83 9.70
N LYS A 48 -11.07 -9.33 10.93
CA LYS A 48 -11.11 -10.17 12.15
C LYS A 48 -12.37 -11.01 12.27
N SER A 49 -13.52 -10.49 11.82
CA SER A 49 -14.80 -11.23 11.86
C SER A 49 -14.79 -12.53 11.06
N ASN A 50 -13.88 -12.69 10.10
CA ASN A 50 -13.78 -13.89 9.27
C ASN A 50 -12.65 -14.84 9.70
N LYS A 51 -11.98 -14.59 10.84
CA LYS A 51 -10.83 -15.39 11.31
C LYS A 51 -11.17 -16.88 11.48
N SER A 52 -12.36 -17.19 11.99
CA SER A 52 -12.81 -18.55 12.29
C SER A 52 -13.04 -19.44 11.07
N ASN A 53 -13.19 -18.86 9.87
CA ASN A 53 -13.59 -19.60 8.67
C ASN A 53 -12.41 -20.24 7.92
N GLY A 54 -11.20 -20.24 8.50
CA GLY A 54 -9.99 -20.75 7.85
C GLY A 54 -9.54 -19.92 6.63
N THR A 55 -10.23 -18.84 6.28
CA THR A 55 -9.92 -18.00 5.10
C THR A 55 -8.55 -17.33 5.18
N TRP A 56 -7.98 -17.24 6.38
CA TRP A 56 -6.69 -16.62 6.64
C TRP A 56 -5.50 -17.57 6.47
N THR A 57 -5.71 -18.89 6.43
CA THR A 57 -4.60 -19.85 6.35
C THR A 57 -3.82 -19.73 5.05
N VAL A 58 -4.51 -19.47 3.94
CA VAL A 58 -3.88 -19.23 2.62
C VAL A 58 -3.00 -17.98 2.67
N GLY A 59 -3.55 -16.86 3.14
CA GLY A 59 -2.82 -15.60 3.28
C GLY A 59 -1.62 -15.72 4.22
N TRP A 60 -1.79 -16.42 5.34
CA TRP A 60 -0.69 -16.72 6.27
C TRP A 60 0.38 -17.61 5.64
N GLY A 61 0.00 -18.63 4.87
CA GLY A 61 0.93 -19.48 4.13
C GLY A 61 1.77 -18.68 3.13
N HIS A 62 1.15 -17.75 2.40
CA HIS A 62 1.88 -16.85 1.51
C HIS A 62 2.84 -15.93 2.27
N TYR A 63 2.37 -15.31 3.36
CA TYR A 63 3.22 -14.46 4.21
C TYR A 63 4.45 -15.23 4.71
N LYS A 64 4.26 -16.46 5.19
CA LYS A 64 5.35 -17.32 5.63
C LYS A 64 6.34 -17.59 4.50
N THR A 65 5.83 -18.01 3.34
CA THR A 65 6.67 -18.34 2.16
C THR A 65 7.53 -17.15 1.73
N ASP A 66 6.95 -15.96 1.69
CA ASP A 66 7.64 -14.74 1.23
C ASP A 66 8.68 -14.22 2.21
N ASN A 67 8.55 -14.56 3.50
CA ASN A 67 9.46 -14.12 4.55
C ASN A 67 10.43 -15.22 5.02
N THR A 68 10.23 -16.48 4.62
CA THR A 68 11.14 -17.59 4.96
C THR A 68 12.59 -17.34 4.50
N PRO A 69 12.86 -16.78 3.29
CA PRO A 69 14.23 -16.44 2.91
C PRO A 69 14.89 -15.41 3.82
N LYS A 70 14.11 -14.60 4.54
CA LYS A 70 14.60 -13.55 5.46
C LYS A 70 14.94 -14.10 6.86
N GLY A 71 14.61 -15.36 7.15
CA GLY A 71 14.96 -16.07 8.38
C GLY A 71 13.81 -16.20 9.40
N LYS A 72 14.07 -16.98 10.46
CA LYS A 72 13.13 -17.25 11.57
C LYS A 72 13.24 -16.26 12.73
N GLU A 73 14.07 -15.22 12.60
CA GLU A 73 14.33 -14.28 13.69
C GLU A 73 13.27 -13.18 13.73
N LYS A 74 12.87 -12.78 14.94
CA LYS A 74 11.95 -11.68 15.19
C LYS A 74 12.38 -10.41 14.44
N GLY A 75 11.43 -9.80 13.72
CA GLY A 75 11.66 -8.52 13.03
C GLY A 75 12.38 -8.64 11.69
N LYS A 76 12.58 -9.85 11.16
CA LYS A 76 13.12 -10.08 9.81
C LYS A 76 12.04 -10.21 8.74
N ASP A 77 10.82 -10.52 9.13
CA ASP A 77 9.67 -10.52 8.25
C ASP A 77 9.26 -9.09 7.86
N GLU A 78 8.56 -8.95 6.73
CA GLU A 78 8.19 -7.67 6.11
C GLU A 78 7.47 -6.73 7.08
N TRP A 79 6.58 -7.26 7.92
CA TRP A 79 5.80 -6.48 8.88
C TRP A 79 6.34 -6.53 10.30
N LYS A 80 7.45 -7.23 10.53
CA LYS A 80 8.11 -7.33 11.84
C LYS A 80 7.14 -7.77 12.94
N LEU A 81 6.38 -8.83 12.68
CA LEU A 81 5.45 -9.38 13.66
C LEU A 81 6.23 -9.74 14.93
N ASP A 82 5.69 -9.34 16.07
CA ASP A 82 6.34 -9.45 17.37
C ASP A 82 6.49 -10.90 17.85
N ASP A 83 5.66 -11.79 17.33
CA ASP A 83 5.63 -13.23 17.56
C ASP A 83 6.13 -14.06 16.36
N TRP A 84 6.74 -13.42 15.35
CA TRP A 84 7.19 -14.09 14.12
C TRP A 84 8.07 -15.31 14.40
N ASP A 85 9.02 -15.19 15.33
CA ASP A 85 9.99 -16.22 15.72
C ASP A 85 9.33 -17.52 16.19
N THR A 86 8.17 -17.41 16.85
CA THR A 86 7.39 -18.55 17.33
C THR A 86 6.33 -19.02 16.34
N LYS A 87 5.75 -18.10 15.56
CA LYS A 87 4.59 -18.41 14.70
C LYS A 87 4.95 -18.86 13.30
N ASN A 88 6.14 -18.51 12.80
CA ASN A 88 6.58 -18.85 11.43
C ASN A 88 6.58 -20.36 11.15
N ALA A 89 6.71 -21.21 12.18
CA ALA A 89 6.71 -22.66 12.03
C ALA A 89 5.33 -23.30 12.20
N THR A 90 4.29 -22.51 12.47
CA THR A 90 2.94 -23.01 12.80
C THR A 90 1.94 -22.67 11.70
N ASP A 91 0.95 -23.53 11.52
CA ASP A 91 -0.18 -23.26 10.61
C ASP A 91 -1.32 -22.48 11.27
N ALA A 92 -1.27 -22.35 12.59
CA ALA A 92 -2.16 -21.47 13.33
C ALA A 92 -1.92 -20.01 12.91
N VAL A 93 -2.98 -19.35 12.42
CA VAL A 93 -2.92 -17.94 12.03
C VAL A 93 -2.83 -17.06 13.28
N PRO A 94 -1.74 -16.30 13.47
CA PRO A 94 -1.58 -15.47 14.65
C PRO A 94 -2.42 -14.19 14.58
N ASP A 95 -2.82 -13.68 15.74
CA ASP A 95 -3.58 -12.41 15.84
C ASP A 95 -2.76 -11.19 15.41
N SER A 96 -1.44 -11.26 15.55
CA SER A 96 -0.49 -10.24 15.08
C SER A 96 -0.61 -10.04 13.56
N PHE A 97 -0.63 -11.13 12.79
CA PHE A 97 -0.80 -11.11 11.33
C PHE A 97 -2.16 -10.54 10.91
N VAL A 98 -3.24 -10.99 11.57
CA VAL A 98 -4.59 -10.50 11.30
C VAL A 98 -4.69 -8.99 11.59
N SER A 99 -4.14 -8.55 12.71
CA SER A 99 -4.13 -7.13 13.10
C SER A 99 -3.27 -6.29 12.16
N ALA A 100 -2.15 -6.85 11.68
CA ALA A 100 -1.31 -6.19 10.68
C ALA A 100 -2.07 -5.95 9.38
N CYS A 101 -2.82 -6.95 8.87
CA CYS A 101 -3.70 -6.76 7.72
C CYS A 101 -4.70 -5.62 7.95
N GLU A 102 -5.42 -5.58 9.07
CA GLU A 102 -6.36 -4.49 9.35
C GLU A 102 -5.70 -3.11 9.39
N SER A 103 -4.50 -3.02 9.97
CA SER A 103 -3.72 -1.78 10.00
C SER A 103 -3.28 -1.34 8.60
N LYS A 104 -2.85 -2.28 7.74
CA LYS A 104 -2.41 -1.98 6.38
C LYS A 104 -3.54 -1.63 5.44
N PHE A 105 -4.77 -2.07 5.71
CA PHE A 105 -5.92 -1.78 4.86
C PHE A 105 -6.14 -0.28 4.60
N ASN A 106 -5.85 0.56 5.61
CA ASN A 106 -5.97 2.01 5.50
C ASN A 106 -4.64 2.72 5.23
N SER A 107 -3.54 1.98 5.06
CA SER A 107 -2.24 2.58 4.77
C SER A 107 -2.19 3.12 3.33
N PRO A 108 -1.41 4.20 3.10
CA PRO A 108 -1.22 4.73 1.76
C PRO A 108 -0.36 3.78 0.91
N ALA A 109 -0.65 3.75 -0.37
CA ALA A 109 0.10 3.10 -1.43
C ALA A 109 0.05 3.99 -2.68
N LYS A 110 1.13 3.96 -3.46
CA LYS A 110 1.28 4.83 -4.63
C LYS A 110 0.27 4.46 -5.72
N ASP A 111 0.20 3.17 -6.04
CA ASP A 111 -0.64 2.60 -7.10
C ASP A 111 -0.74 1.07 -6.94
N GLN A 112 -1.38 0.39 -7.90
CA GLN A 112 -1.58 -1.06 -7.88
C GLN A 112 -0.30 -1.90 -8.02
N ASN A 113 0.82 -1.29 -8.42
CA ASN A 113 2.12 -1.94 -8.50
C ASN A 113 2.98 -1.68 -7.26
N ASP A 114 2.50 -0.87 -6.31
CA ASP A 114 3.19 -0.62 -5.05
C ASP A 114 3.30 -1.92 -4.25
N THR A 115 4.52 -2.26 -3.81
CA THR A 115 4.80 -3.47 -3.04
C THR A 115 3.90 -3.59 -1.81
N ARG A 116 3.55 -2.47 -1.16
CA ARG A 116 2.62 -2.44 -0.01
C ARG A 116 1.24 -2.94 -0.40
N TYR A 117 0.75 -2.49 -1.55
CA TYR A 117 -0.53 -2.90 -2.10
C TYR A 117 -0.51 -4.36 -2.55
N THR A 118 0.50 -4.76 -3.33
CA THR A 118 0.59 -6.14 -3.85
C THR A 118 0.73 -7.16 -2.72
N ASN A 119 1.53 -6.86 -1.70
CA ASN A 119 1.69 -7.69 -0.51
C ASN A 119 0.36 -7.79 0.26
N PHE A 120 -0.32 -6.67 0.46
CA PHE A 120 -1.62 -6.66 1.12
C PHE A 120 -2.65 -7.52 0.38
N ILE A 121 -2.77 -7.37 -0.94
CA ILE A 121 -3.67 -8.20 -1.75
C ILE A 121 -3.30 -9.68 -1.63
N ARG A 122 -2.01 -10.01 -1.66
CA ARG A 122 -1.58 -11.41 -1.61
C ARG A 122 -1.82 -12.09 -0.26
N TRP A 123 -1.73 -11.34 0.84
CA TRP A 123 -1.75 -11.89 2.19
C TRP A 123 -3.08 -11.67 2.93
N CYS A 124 -3.86 -10.65 2.57
CA CYS A 124 -5.06 -10.22 3.31
C CYS A 124 -6.35 -10.28 2.48
N SER A 125 -6.34 -10.90 1.29
CA SER A 125 -7.54 -11.04 0.45
C SER A 125 -7.74 -12.47 -0.04
N ARG A 126 -8.98 -12.80 -0.39
CA ARG A 126 -9.37 -14.05 -1.06
C ARG A 126 -10.13 -13.77 -2.35
#